data_AF-A0A7X0AMM6-F1
#
_entry.id   AF-A0A7X0AMM6-F1
#
_cell.length_a   1.000
_cell.length_b   1.000
_cell.length_c   1.000
_cell.angle_alpha   90.00
_cell.angle_beta   90.00
_cell.angle_gamma   90.00
#
_symmetry.space_group_name_H-M   'P 1'
#
loop_
_entity.id
_entity.type
_entity.pdbx_description
1 polymer ?
#
loop_
_entity_poly.entity_id
_entity_poly.type
_entity_poly.pdbx_seq_one_letter_code
_entity_poly.pdbx_strand_id
1 'polypeptide(L)'
;MCKEWLLPVIFIAGLASYPVWSQDCPVWSPTQARAEMIALHDRLDGWNQAYRTGGQSPVDDAVYDQASKRFLRWRNCFPEQAPPLLAHLADATGNVRSPVAQTGLAKLPDGTALAAWMQVRGNKDLLGAAQGRWRCCHASVYRRPIE
;
A
#
# COMPACT_ATOMS: atom_id res chain seq x y z
N MET A 1 -41.59 -43.17 -21.24
CA MET A 1 -41.68 -42.54 -19.90
C MET A 1 -40.31 -42.76 -19.27
N CYS A 2 -39.44 -41.81 -18.96
CA CYS A 2 -39.47 -40.39 -18.57
C CYS A 2 -38.10 -39.80 -18.97
N LYS A 3 -37.84 -38.51 -19.08
CA LYS A 3 -38.60 -37.26 -19.14
C LYS A 3 -37.53 -36.24 -19.50
N GLU A 4 -37.72 -35.57 -20.62
CA GLU A 4 -36.92 -34.41 -21.02
C GLU A 4 -37.04 -33.36 -19.91
N TRP A 5 -35.91 -32.89 -19.38
CA TRP A 5 -35.90 -31.63 -18.66
C TRP A 5 -34.72 -30.79 -19.12
N LEU A 6 -35.12 -29.72 -19.79
CA LEU A 6 -34.37 -28.56 -20.23
C LEU A 6 -33.52 -27.97 -19.09
N LEU A 7 -32.35 -27.44 -19.47
CA LEU A 7 -31.45 -26.63 -18.65
C LEU A 7 -32.18 -25.37 -18.09
N PRO A 8 -31.63 -24.70 -17.05
CA PRO A 8 -30.61 -23.70 -17.38
C PRO A 8 -29.38 -23.70 -16.46
N VAL A 9 -28.26 -23.46 -17.12
CA VAL A 9 -27.01 -22.93 -16.61
C VAL A 9 -27.29 -21.69 -15.75
N ILE A 10 -27.09 -21.77 -14.44
CA ILE A 10 -27.01 -20.59 -13.57
C ILE A 10 -25.52 -20.25 -13.43
N PHE A 11 -25.04 -19.46 -14.38
CA PHE A 11 -23.73 -18.81 -14.32
C PHE A 11 -23.88 -17.60 -13.38
N ILE A 12 -23.63 -17.78 -12.08
CA ILE A 12 -23.55 -16.65 -11.14
C ILE A 12 -22.23 -15.93 -11.41
N ALA A 13 -22.25 -15.03 -12.39
CA ALA A 13 -21.25 -13.99 -12.55
C ALA A 13 -21.42 -12.96 -11.41
N GLY A 14 -20.96 -13.33 -10.22
CA GLY A 14 -20.78 -12.41 -9.11
C GLY A 14 -19.55 -11.54 -9.37
N LEU A 15 -19.68 -10.53 -10.22
CA LEU A 15 -18.79 -9.37 -10.19
C LEU A 15 -19.05 -8.68 -8.85
N ALA A 16 -18.35 -9.10 -7.81
CA ALA A 16 -18.20 -8.31 -6.60
C ALA A 16 -17.47 -7.03 -7.02
N SER A 17 -18.24 -5.99 -7.30
CA SER A 17 -17.73 -4.63 -7.30
C SER A 17 -17.20 -4.37 -5.90
N TYR A 18 -15.90 -4.59 -5.70
CA TYR A 18 -15.22 -4.04 -4.54
C TYR A 18 -15.45 -2.52 -4.62
N PRO A 19 -16.11 -1.90 -3.64
CA PRO A 19 -16.19 -0.45 -3.63
C PRO A 19 -14.75 0.07 -3.71
N VAL A 20 -14.44 0.81 -4.76
CA VAL A 20 -13.27 1.69 -4.76
C VAL A 20 -13.63 2.75 -3.73
N TRP A 21 -13.10 2.60 -2.52
CA TRP A 21 -13.24 3.55 -1.42
C TRP A 21 -12.52 4.85 -1.81
N SER A 22 -13.09 5.67 -2.69
CA SER A 22 -12.83 7.12 -2.67
C SER A 22 -13.61 7.67 -1.48
N GLN A 23 -13.08 7.44 -0.28
CA GLN A 23 -13.73 7.90 0.93
C GLN A 23 -13.50 9.40 1.03
N ASP A 24 -14.59 10.15 0.86
CA ASP A 24 -14.70 11.53 1.31
C ASP A 24 -14.25 11.68 2.77
N CYS A 25 -14.06 12.92 3.21
CA CYS A 25 -13.76 13.18 4.61
C CYS A 25 -14.88 12.64 5.51
N PRO A 26 -14.55 11.80 6.50
CA PRO A 26 -15.58 11.22 7.37
C PRO A 26 -16.26 12.32 8.21
N VAL A 27 -17.55 12.13 8.53
CA VAL A 27 -18.33 13.11 9.31
C VAL A 27 -18.11 12.87 10.81
N TRP A 28 -16.94 13.29 11.31
CA TRP A 28 -16.54 13.10 12.71
C TRP A 28 -16.59 14.36 13.54
N SER A 29 -16.85 14.21 14.85
CA SER A 29 -16.60 15.28 15.80
C SER A 29 -15.09 15.56 15.92
N PRO A 30 -14.67 16.79 16.30
CA PRO A 30 -13.24 17.11 16.50
C PRO A 30 -12.54 16.16 17.48
N THR A 31 -13.23 15.77 18.55
CA THR A 31 -12.69 14.83 19.54
C THR A 31 -12.45 13.45 18.95
N GLN A 32 -13.40 12.94 18.15
CA GLN A 32 -13.26 11.65 17.48
C GLN A 32 -12.15 11.70 16.42
N ALA A 33 -12.10 12.74 15.60
CA ALA A 33 -11.07 12.91 14.58
C ALA A 33 -9.66 12.89 15.20
N ARG A 34 -9.46 13.60 16.32
CA ARG A 34 -8.20 13.59 17.06
C ARG A 34 -7.84 12.17 17.53
N ALA A 35 -8.78 11.46 18.17
CA ALA A 35 -8.54 10.13 18.69
C ALA A 35 -8.15 9.13 17.58
N GLU A 36 -8.88 9.12 16.47
CA GLU A 36 -8.61 8.25 15.33
C GLU A 36 -7.26 8.56 14.65
N MET A 37 -6.92 9.84 14.53
CA MET A 37 -5.64 10.24 13.94
C MET A 37 -4.45 9.90 14.83
N ILE A 38 -4.57 10.05 16.15
CA ILE A 38 -3.52 9.62 17.09
C ILE A 38 -3.35 8.10 17.03
N ALA A 39 -4.46 7.35 17.09
CA ALA A 39 -4.39 5.89 17.03
C ALA A 39 -3.77 5.36 15.73
N LEU A 40 -4.03 6.03 14.59
CA LEU A 40 -3.41 5.68 13.31
C LEU A 40 -1.94 6.11 13.24
N HIS A 41 -1.61 7.27 13.80
CA HIS A 41 -0.23 7.77 13.89
C HIS A 41 0.64 6.80 14.69
N ASP A 42 0.20 6.39 15.88
CA ASP A 42 0.97 5.51 16.77
C ASP A 42 1.21 4.13 16.15
N ARG A 43 0.24 3.59 15.41
CA ARG A 43 0.43 2.33 14.66
C ARG A 43 1.50 2.47 13.59
N LEU A 44 1.43 3.54 12.79
CA LEU A 44 2.41 3.79 11.74
C LEU A 44 3.81 4.00 12.33
N ASP A 45 3.91 4.73 13.44
CA ASP A 45 5.19 4.97 14.12
C ASP A 45 5.79 3.67 14.66
N GLY A 46 4.99 2.85 15.35
CA GLY A 46 5.42 1.54 15.84
C GLY A 46 5.87 0.59 14.73
N TRP A 47 5.14 0.56 13.60
CA TRP A 47 5.55 -0.23 12.43
C TRP A 47 6.85 0.29 11.81
N ASN A 48 7.01 1.61 11.72
CA ASN A 48 8.23 2.24 11.21
C ASN A 48 9.45 1.94 12.09
N GLN A 49 9.28 1.96 13.41
CA GLN A 49 10.34 1.61 14.35
C GLN A 49 10.72 0.12 14.25
N ALA A 50 9.72 -0.78 14.22
CA ALA A 50 9.96 -2.22 14.09
C ALA A 50 10.73 -2.56 12.80
N TYR A 51 10.41 -1.89 11.69
CA TYR A 51 11.12 -2.06 10.43
C TYR A 51 12.55 -1.51 10.49
N ARG A 52 12.73 -0.27 10.94
CA ARG A 52 14.03 0.41 10.93
C ARG A 52 15.05 -0.22 11.89
N THR A 53 14.61 -0.56 13.10
CA THR A 53 15.52 -1.03 14.16
C THR A 53 15.53 -2.54 14.25
N GLY A 54 14.38 -3.18 14.02
CA GLY A 54 14.22 -4.63 14.17
C GLY A 54 14.28 -5.44 12.87
N GLY A 55 14.24 -4.79 11.70
CA GLY A 55 14.13 -5.48 10.41
C GLY A 55 12.83 -6.29 10.26
N GLN A 56 11.81 -5.96 11.05
CA GLN A 56 10.54 -6.68 11.09
C GLN A 56 9.46 -5.87 10.37
N SER A 57 8.63 -6.56 9.57
CA SER A 57 7.44 -5.97 8.95
C SER A 57 6.18 -6.59 9.59
N PRO A 58 5.58 -5.96 10.62
CA PRO A 58 4.41 -6.51 11.31
C PRO A 58 3.16 -6.61 10.42
N VAL A 59 3.14 -5.86 9.31
CA VAL A 59 2.08 -5.84 8.31
C VAL A 59 2.69 -5.87 6.92
N ASP A 60 1.92 -6.35 5.94
CA ASP A 60 2.32 -6.30 4.53
C ASP A 60 2.43 -4.86 4.02
N ASP A 61 3.32 -4.63 3.05
CA ASP A 61 3.57 -3.33 2.44
C ASP A 61 2.28 -2.65 1.94
N ALA A 62 1.35 -3.42 1.37
CA ALA A 62 0.08 -2.89 0.88
C ALA A 62 -0.80 -2.30 2.00
N VAL A 63 -0.78 -2.92 3.19
CA VAL A 63 -1.52 -2.45 4.37
C VAL A 63 -0.87 -1.19 4.91
N TYR A 64 0.46 -1.17 5.02
CA TYR A 64 1.21 0.01 5.41
C TYR A 64 0.96 1.20 4.47
N ASP A 65 1.02 0.97 3.16
CA ASP A 65 0.78 2.00 2.13
C ASP A 65 -0.66 2.53 2.20
N GLN A 66 -1.66 1.66 2.39
CA GLN A 66 -3.05 2.09 2.55
C GLN A 66 -3.24 2.92 3.81
N ALA A 67 -2.65 2.49 4.94
CA ALA A 67 -2.70 3.20 6.20
C ALA A 67 -2.02 4.57 6.12
N SER A 68 -0.84 4.64 5.51
CA SER A 68 -0.08 5.88 5.29
C SER A 68 -0.86 6.86 4.41
N LYS A 69 -1.44 6.38 3.30
CA LYS A 69 -2.30 7.20 2.44
C LYS A 69 -3.54 7.68 3.19
N ARG A 70 -4.16 6.84 4.02
CA ARG A 70 -5.32 7.20 4.84
C ARG A 70 -4.96 8.28 5.86
N PHE A 71 -3.80 8.16 6.52
CA PHE A 71 -3.31 9.17 7.46
C PHE A 71 -3.16 10.53 6.77
N LEU A 72 -2.48 10.59 5.63
CA LEU A 72 -2.33 11.85 4.88
C LEU A 72 -3.69 12.45 4.46
N ARG A 73 -4.65 11.62 4.03
CA ARG A 73 -6.00 12.10 3.71
C ARG A 73 -6.71 12.68 4.93
N TRP A 74 -6.70 11.98 6.07
CA TRP A 74 -7.37 12.47 7.28
C TRP A 74 -6.74 13.76 7.82
N ARG A 75 -5.41 13.93 7.69
CA ARG A 75 -4.75 15.21 7.99
C ARG A 75 -5.29 16.36 7.16
N ASN A 76 -5.57 16.13 5.87
CA ASN A 76 -6.16 17.14 4.99
C ASN A 76 -7.62 17.45 5.37
N CYS A 77 -8.37 16.45 5.85
CA CYS A 77 -9.74 16.63 6.32
C CYS A 77 -9.83 17.35 7.67
N PHE A 78 -8.86 17.12 8.58
CA PHE A 78 -8.89 17.57 9.97
C PHE A 78 -7.55 18.22 10.38
N PRO A 79 -7.14 19.33 9.76
CA PRO A 79 -5.83 19.93 9.98
C PRO A 79 -5.59 20.35 11.45
N GLU A 80 -6.63 20.86 12.13
CA GLU A 80 -6.58 21.32 13.52
C GLU A 80 -6.49 20.18 14.56
N GLN A 81 -6.82 18.95 14.16
CA GLN A 81 -6.78 17.79 15.05
C GLN A 81 -5.61 16.85 14.73
N ALA A 82 -4.89 17.10 13.64
CA ALA A 82 -3.84 16.22 13.15
C ALA A 82 -2.62 16.24 14.09
N PRO A 83 -2.09 15.07 14.49
CA PRO A 83 -0.80 15.01 15.18
C PRO A 83 0.34 15.50 14.26
N PRO A 84 1.57 15.69 14.77
CA PRO A 84 2.73 15.95 13.93
C PRO A 84 2.91 14.90 12.83
N LEU A 85 3.63 15.26 11.75
CA LEU A 85 4.04 14.26 10.76
C LEU A 85 4.98 13.25 11.42
N LEU A 86 4.94 12.00 10.94
CA LEU A 86 5.83 10.94 11.41
C LEU A 86 7.28 11.36 11.18
N ALA A 87 8.09 11.25 12.24
CA ALA A 87 9.50 11.60 12.17
C ALA A 87 10.30 10.40 11.64
N HIS A 88 10.61 10.41 10.35
CA HIS A 88 11.28 9.29 9.66
C HIS A 88 12.61 8.82 10.27
N LEU A 89 13.27 9.68 11.06
CA LEU A 89 14.58 9.42 11.67
C LEU A 89 14.64 9.82 13.16
N ALA A 90 13.50 9.85 13.87
CA ALA A 90 13.50 10.26 15.29
C ALA A 90 14.48 9.45 16.15
N ASP A 91 14.58 8.14 15.89
CA ASP A 91 15.45 7.22 16.63
C ASP A 91 16.85 7.06 16.02
N ALA A 92 17.14 7.74 14.91
CA ALA A 92 18.45 7.63 14.28
C ALA A 92 19.50 8.38 15.11
N THR A 93 20.55 7.68 15.51
CA THR A 93 21.68 8.28 16.23
C THR A 93 22.96 8.20 15.41
N GLY A 94 23.82 9.21 15.58
CA GLY A 94 25.05 9.35 14.79
C GLY A 94 24.83 10.06 13.46
N ASN A 95 25.70 11.01 13.15
CA ASN A 95 25.74 11.68 11.86
C ASN A 95 27.07 11.34 11.18
N VAL A 96 27.06 10.31 10.34
CA VAL A 96 28.21 9.92 9.51
C VAL A 96 27.95 10.39 8.10
N ARG A 97 28.83 11.23 7.56
CA ARG A 97 28.72 11.69 6.18
C ARG A 97 28.97 10.52 5.23
N SER A 98 27.96 10.15 4.44
CA SER A 98 28.13 9.18 3.36
C SER A 98 29.07 9.76 2.28
N PRO A 99 30.06 9.00 1.77
CA PRO A 99 30.95 9.46 0.71
C PRO A 99 30.22 9.69 -0.62
N VAL A 100 29.03 9.10 -0.78
CA VAL A 100 28.15 9.27 -1.93
C VAL A 100 26.78 9.72 -1.44
N ALA A 101 26.14 10.64 -2.15
CA ALA A 101 24.80 11.08 -1.82
C ALA A 101 23.82 9.89 -1.85
N GLN A 102 23.18 9.60 -0.73
CA GLN A 102 22.07 8.66 -0.69
C GLN A 102 20.86 9.35 -1.29
N THR A 103 20.44 8.88 -2.46
CA THR A 103 19.24 9.38 -3.14
C THR A 103 18.11 8.37 -2.97
N GLY A 104 16.89 8.87 -2.80
CA GLY A 104 15.71 8.01 -2.83
C GLY A 104 15.39 7.54 -4.25
N LEU A 105 14.48 6.57 -4.36
CA LEU A 105 13.90 6.17 -5.64
C LEU A 105 12.60 6.94 -5.88
N ALA A 106 12.50 7.58 -7.05
CA ALA A 106 11.26 8.20 -7.49
C ALA A 106 10.22 7.12 -7.82
N LYS A 107 9.12 7.08 -7.06
CA LYS A 107 8.00 6.17 -7.34
C LYS A 107 7.21 6.67 -8.56
N LEU A 108 6.99 5.79 -9.53
CA LEU A 108 6.15 6.07 -10.69
C LEU A 108 4.67 5.81 -10.36
N PRO A 109 3.75 6.66 -10.81
CA PRO A 109 2.35 6.60 -10.39
C PRO A 109 1.59 5.39 -10.97
N ASP A 110 1.96 4.94 -12.17
CA ASP A 110 1.24 3.89 -12.90
C ASP A 110 2.12 3.19 -13.95
N GLY A 111 1.53 2.20 -14.62
CA GLY A 111 2.19 1.40 -15.66
C GLY A 111 2.52 2.18 -16.93
N THR A 112 1.78 3.25 -17.25
CA THR A 112 2.07 4.10 -18.42
C THR A 112 3.32 4.94 -18.17
N ALA A 113 3.42 5.54 -16.98
CA ALA A 113 4.61 6.25 -16.54
C ALA A 113 5.84 5.33 -16.46
N LEU A 114 5.65 4.08 -16.01
CA LEU A 114 6.69 3.05 -16.04
C LEU A 114 7.12 2.72 -17.47
N ALA A 115 6.19 2.47 -18.39
CA ALA A 115 6.51 2.17 -19.78
C ALA A 115 7.28 3.32 -20.44
N ALA A 116 6.84 4.57 -20.24
CA ALA A 116 7.55 5.75 -20.76
C ALA A 116 8.97 5.87 -20.18
N TRP A 117 9.12 5.67 -18.87
CA TRP A 117 10.41 5.67 -18.19
C TRP A 117 11.34 4.58 -18.74
N MET A 118 10.82 3.38 -19.02
CA MET A 118 11.59 2.26 -19.56
C MET A 118 12.06 2.52 -21.00
N GLN A 119 11.21 3.12 -21.84
CA GLN A 119 11.53 3.45 -23.23
C GLN A 119 12.73 4.40 -23.33
N VAL A 120 12.77 5.44 -22.49
CA VAL A 120 13.89 6.40 -22.45
C VAL A 120 15.22 5.73 -22.08
N ARG A 121 15.18 4.60 -21.37
CA ARG A 121 16.37 3.86 -20.91
C ARG A 121 16.66 2.59 -21.71
N GLY A 122 15.94 2.37 -22.81
CA GLY A 122 16.14 1.21 -23.68
C GLY A 122 15.83 -0.14 -23.02
N ASN A 123 14.95 -0.18 -22.02
CA ASN A 123 14.50 -1.40 -21.32
C ASN A 123 15.61 -2.24 -20.64
N LYS A 124 16.80 -1.68 -20.36
CA LYS A 124 17.95 -2.43 -19.83
C LYS A 124 18.00 -2.49 -18.29
N ASP A 125 17.24 -1.65 -17.62
CA ASP A 125 17.31 -1.46 -16.16
C ASP A 125 16.42 -2.43 -15.36
N LEU A 126 15.88 -3.48 -15.99
CA LEU A 126 15.09 -4.50 -15.31
C LEU A 126 15.99 -5.61 -14.73
N LEU A 127 16.05 -5.72 -13.40
CA LEU A 127 16.52 -6.94 -12.74
C LEU A 127 15.51 -8.06 -13.04
N GLY A 128 15.82 -8.92 -14.00
CA GLY A 128 14.96 -10.02 -14.44
C GLY A 128 14.52 -9.97 -15.91
N ALA A 129 15.31 -9.38 -16.82
CA ALA A 129 15.13 -9.53 -18.27
C ALA A 129 15.46 -10.97 -18.75
N ALA A 130 14.84 -11.98 -18.16
CA ALA A 130 14.62 -13.25 -18.84
C ALA A 130 13.37 -13.09 -19.70
N GLN A 131 13.45 -13.49 -20.95
CA GLN A 131 12.47 -13.28 -22.03
C GLN A 131 11.18 -14.12 -21.86
N GLY A 132 10.61 -14.14 -20.65
CA GLY A 132 9.39 -14.87 -20.30
C GLY A 132 8.22 -13.91 -20.16
N ARG A 133 7.17 -14.15 -20.94
CA ARG A 133 5.84 -13.54 -20.83
C ARG A 133 5.48 -13.21 -19.38
N TRP A 134 5.40 -11.91 -19.05
CA TRP A 134 4.81 -11.42 -17.81
C TRP A 134 3.32 -11.79 -17.81
N ARG A 135 2.98 -12.98 -17.32
CA ARG A 135 1.61 -13.25 -16.86
C ARG A 135 1.46 -12.44 -15.59
N CYS A 136 0.46 -11.55 -15.55
CA CYS A 136 0.00 -10.97 -14.30
C CYS A 136 -0.13 -12.10 -13.28
N CYS A 137 0.70 -12.10 -12.25
CA CYS A 137 0.52 -13.01 -11.13
C CYS A 137 -0.85 -12.68 -10.55
N HIS A 138 -1.81 -13.57 -10.78
CA HIS A 138 -3.07 -13.60 -10.05
C HIS A 138 -2.70 -13.60 -8.57
N ALA A 139 -3.26 -12.67 -7.80
CA ALA A 139 -3.04 -12.56 -6.36
C ALA A 139 -3.53 -13.84 -5.67
N SER A 140 -2.67 -14.85 -5.58
CA SER A 140 -2.90 -16.02 -4.76
C SER A 140 -2.34 -15.71 -3.39
N VAL A 141 -3.24 -15.28 -2.53
CA VAL A 141 -3.19 -15.29 -1.06
C VAL A 141 -2.11 -16.24 -0.53
N TYR A 142 -1.05 -15.68 0.06
CA TYR A 142 -0.04 -16.45 0.78
C TYR A 142 -0.65 -16.93 2.10
N ARG A 143 -1.32 -18.08 2.09
CA ARG A 143 -1.75 -18.80 3.30
C ARG A 143 -0.50 -19.46 3.88
N ARG A 144 0.13 -18.86 4.91
CA ARG A 144 1.06 -19.63 5.75
C ARG A 144 0.29 -20.39 6.83
N PRO A 145 0.62 -21.66 7.10
CA PRO A 145 0.18 -22.36 8.29
C PRO A 145 0.91 -21.78 9.50
N ILE A 146 0.16 -21.58 10.58
CA ILE A 146 0.68 -21.34 11.92
C ILE A 146 0.86 -22.74 12.52
N GLU A 147 2.09 -23.12 12.84
CA GLU A 147 2.34 -24.10 13.89
C GLU A 147 2.35 -23.36 15.24
#